data_AF-A0A934H405-F1
#
_entry.id   AF-A0A934H405-F1
#
_cell.length_a   1.000
_cell.length_b   1.000
_cell.length_c   1.000
_cell.angle_alpha   90.00
_cell.angle_beta   90.00
_cell.angle_gamma   90.00
#
_symmetry.space_group_name_H-M   'P 1'
#
loop_
_entity.id
_entity.type
_entity.pdbx_description
1 polymer ?
#
loop_
_entity_poly.entity_id
_entity_poly.type
_entity_poly.pdbx_seq_one_letter_code
_entity_poly.pdbx_strand_id
1 'polypeptide(L)'
;MKIKILILVFCVLVTSCRPIENRLDGTQFSASTNDLLVKMKNEDIIWYDTFVGLIPELTGATLSLVEAPEDITQYLIEALRDENKFVAAHVLLTYRTPEEKVFCKGEDPVEEWCGLKVQIYADGRTTFDGNNLRKLQAFWRKTLGR
;
A
#
# COMPACT_ATOMS: atom_id res chain seq x y z
N MET A 1 62.07 -19.04 -7.12
CA MET A 1 60.84 -18.78 -6.33
C MET A 1 59.98 -17.79 -7.10
N LYS A 2 58.81 -18.19 -7.63
CA LYS A 2 57.93 -17.32 -8.43
C LYS A 2 56.79 -16.80 -7.54
N ILE A 3 56.75 -15.50 -7.30
CA ILE A 3 55.69 -14.82 -6.52
C ILE A 3 54.49 -14.64 -7.45
N LYS A 4 53.37 -15.30 -7.15
CA LYS A 4 52.08 -15.09 -7.82
C LYS A 4 51.40 -13.89 -7.17
N ILE A 5 51.26 -12.80 -7.92
CA ILE A 5 50.47 -11.62 -7.55
C ILE A 5 49.00 -11.98 -7.75
N LEU A 6 48.26 -12.06 -6.64
CA LEU A 6 46.83 -12.29 -6.60
C LEU A 6 46.12 -10.94 -6.77
N ILE A 7 45.60 -10.66 -7.96
CA ILE A 7 44.81 -9.46 -8.23
C ILE A 7 43.40 -9.69 -7.67
N LEU A 8 43.11 -9.02 -6.57
CA LEU A 8 41.80 -8.95 -5.94
C LEU A 8 40.93 -7.96 -6.73
N VAL A 9 40.04 -8.48 -7.57
CA VAL A 9 39.06 -7.67 -8.30
C VAL A 9 37.95 -7.29 -7.31
N PHE A 10 37.99 -6.05 -6.82
CA PHE A 10 36.90 -5.44 -6.05
C PHE A 10 35.77 -5.07 -7.01
N CYS A 11 34.77 -5.96 -7.14
CA CYS A 11 33.49 -5.62 -7.77
C CYS A 11 32.71 -4.71 -6.83
N VAL A 12 32.85 -3.39 -7.01
CA VAL A 12 31.93 -2.41 -6.44
C VAL A 12 30.60 -2.56 -7.16
N LEU A 13 29.68 -3.32 -6.56
CA LEU A 13 28.27 -3.32 -6.94
C LEU A 13 27.71 -1.94 -6.60
N VAL A 14 27.79 -1.02 -7.56
CA VAL A 14 26.98 0.19 -7.55
C VAL A 14 25.53 -0.28 -7.67
N THR A 15 24.86 -0.43 -6.54
CA THR A 15 23.40 -0.55 -6.49
C THR A 15 22.84 0.72 -7.08
N SER A 16 22.58 0.69 -8.38
CA SER A 16 21.83 1.70 -9.09
C SER A 16 20.44 1.73 -8.48
N CYS A 17 20.26 2.54 -7.43
CA CYS A 17 18.97 3.07 -7.04
C CYS A 17 18.48 3.93 -8.19
N ARG A 18 17.93 3.29 -9.24
CA ARG A 18 17.15 4.03 -10.23
C ARG A 18 15.89 4.50 -9.50
N PRO A 19 15.63 5.81 -9.40
CA PRO A 19 14.33 6.26 -8.97
C PRO A 19 13.29 5.64 -9.92
N ILE A 20 12.18 5.18 -9.35
CA ILE A 20 11.04 4.65 -10.10
C ILE A 20 10.41 5.85 -10.82
N GLU A 21 11.04 6.30 -11.90
CA GLU A 21 10.45 7.29 -12.79
C GLU A 21 9.66 6.56 -13.87
N ASN A 22 8.34 6.61 -13.71
CA ASN A 22 7.38 6.77 -14.81
C ASN A 22 7.42 5.71 -15.91
N ARG A 23 7.05 4.47 -15.57
CA ARG A 23 6.47 3.56 -16.56
C ARG A 23 5.11 3.04 -16.11
N LEU A 24 4.23 3.98 -15.84
CA LEU A 24 2.78 3.81 -15.78
C LEU A 24 2.24 4.74 -16.87
N ASP A 25 1.52 4.17 -17.84
CA ASP A 25 1.03 4.81 -19.06
C ASP A 25 0.61 6.26 -18.85
N GLY A 26 1.33 7.23 -19.44
CA GLY A 26 0.93 8.58 -19.90
C GLY A 26 -0.06 9.48 -19.12
N THR A 27 -0.64 9.05 -18.01
CA THR A 27 -1.67 9.75 -17.26
C THR A 27 -0.96 10.79 -16.41
N GLN A 28 -1.00 12.04 -16.87
CA GLN A 28 -0.46 13.16 -16.12
C GLN A 28 -1.39 13.46 -14.94
N PHE A 29 -0.93 13.15 -13.73
CA PHE A 29 -1.55 13.66 -12.51
C PHE A 29 -1.21 15.12 -12.32
N SER A 30 -2.07 15.84 -11.60
CA SER A 30 -1.67 17.12 -11.02
C SER A 30 -0.43 16.90 -10.15
N ALA A 31 0.48 17.90 -10.10
CA ALA A 31 1.65 17.85 -9.23
C ALA A 31 1.25 17.59 -7.76
N SER A 32 0.08 18.08 -7.35
CA SER A 32 -0.52 17.82 -6.04
C SER A 32 -0.82 16.35 -5.79
N THR A 33 -1.42 15.63 -6.74
CA THR A 33 -1.80 14.23 -6.53
C THR A 33 -0.56 13.32 -6.44
N ASN A 34 0.47 13.60 -7.23
CA ASN A 34 1.75 12.90 -7.11
C ASN A 34 2.42 13.13 -5.74
N ASP A 35 2.46 14.38 -5.27
CA ASP A 35 3.01 14.70 -3.95
C ASP A 35 2.26 13.98 -2.82
N LEU A 36 0.93 13.88 -2.93
CA LEU A 36 0.10 13.15 -1.98
C LEU A 36 0.38 11.65 -2.01
N LEU A 37 0.48 11.02 -3.19
CA LEU A 37 0.83 9.59 -3.32
C LEU A 37 2.22 9.28 -2.72
N VAL A 38 3.16 10.21 -2.84
CA VAL A 38 4.49 10.09 -2.21
C VAL A 38 4.37 10.16 -0.68
N LYS A 39 3.57 11.10 -0.16
CA LYS A 39 3.42 11.38 1.28
C LYS A 39 2.50 10.43 2.03
N MET A 40 1.61 9.72 1.34
CA MET A 40 0.70 8.72 1.90
C MET A 40 1.46 7.64 2.67
N LYS A 41 0.95 7.28 3.86
CA LYS A 41 1.53 6.23 4.71
C LYS A 41 0.45 5.47 5.48
N ASN A 42 0.79 4.28 5.97
CA ASN A 42 -0.10 3.48 6.81
C ASN A 42 -0.58 4.22 8.06
N GLU A 43 0.26 5.09 8.64
CA GLU A 43 -0.09 5.87 9.85
C GLU A 43 -1.19 6.90 9.61
N ASP A 44 -1.51 7.21 8.34
CA ASP A 44 -2.66 8.04 8.01
C ASP A 44 -4.00 7.31 8.29
N ILE A 45 -3.98 6.01 8.60
CA ILE A 45 -5.17 5.21 8.91
C ILE A 45 -5.27 4.97 10.41
N ILE A 46 -6.30 5.54 11.02
CA ILE A 46 -6.68 5.27 12.41
C ILE A 46 -7.77 4.20 12.40
N TRP A 47 -7.66 3.20 13.28
CA TRP A 47 -8.63 2.12 13.35
C TRP A 47 -9.47 2.23 14.61
N TYR A 48 -10.78 2.09 14.46
CA TYR A 48 -11.72 1.95 15.56
C TYR A 48 -12.31 0.55 15.55
N ASP A 49 -12.28 -0.10 16.71
CA ASP A 49 -13.08 -1.28 16.97
C ASP A 49 -14.49 -0.87 17.36
N THR A 50 -15.48 -1.52 16.76
CA THR A 50 -16.90 -1.31 17.03
C THR A 50 -17.59 -2.65 17.18
N PHE A 51 -18.81 -2.65 17.74
CA PHE A 51 -19.60 -3.88 17.87
C PHE A 51 -19.84 -4.60 16.52
N VAL A 52 -19.76 -3.88 15.39
CA VAL A 52 -19.97 -4.43 14.05
C VAL A 52 -18.66 -4.73 13.30
N GLY A 53 -17.52 -4.55 13.96
CA GLY A 53 -16.18 -4.77 13.43
C GLY A 53 -15.35 -3.50 13.31
N LEU A 54 -14.30 -3.58 12.50
CA LEU A 54 -13.30 -2.53 12.34
C LEU A 54 -13.76 -1.43 11.37
N ILE A 55 -13.51 -0.17 11.74
CA ILE A 55 -13.77 1.00 10.90
C ILE A 55 -12.48 1.83 10.78
N PRO A 56 -11.94 2.03 9.56
CA PRO A 56 -10.83 2.94 9.35
C PRO A 56 -11.31 4.40 9.27
N GLU A 57 -10.60 5.30 9.91
CA GLU A 57 -10.66 6.74 9.71
C GLU A 57 -9.41 7.19 8.95
N LEU A 58 -9.61 8.00 7.91
CA LEU A 58 -8.55 8.51 7.05
C LEU A 58 -8.10 9.88 7.55
N THR A 59 -6.80 10.09 7.62
CA THR A 59 -6.18 11.37 7.96
C THR A 59 -5.09 11.74 6.93
N GLY A 60 -4.42 12.88 7.12
CA GLY A 60 -3.21 13.22 6.37
C GLY A 60 -3.38 13.27 4.84
N ALA A 61 -2.39 12.71 4.13
CA ALA A 61 -2.40 12.69 2.67
C ALA A 61 -3.45 11.72 2.12
N THR A 62 -3.68 10.62 2.83
CA THR A 62 -4.69 9.61 2.46
C THR A 62 -6.10 10.21 2.40
N LEU A 63 -6.50 11.02 3.39
CA LEU A 63 -7.79 11.70 3.37
C LEU A 63 -7.96 12.59 2.13
N SER A 64 -6.90 13.27 1.69
CA SER A 64 -6.98 14.10 0.48
C SER A 64 -7.07 13.26 -0.79
N LEU A 65 -6.47 12.08 -0.80
CA LEU A 65 -6.49 11.15 -1.93
C LEU A 65 -7.83 10.43 -2.10
N VAL A 66 -8.70 10.39 -1.10
CA VAL A 66 -10.02 9.73 -1.26
C VAL A 66 -10.90 10.48 -2.25
N GLU A 67 -10.86 11.82 -2.20
CA GLU A 67 -11.64 12.73 -3.06
C GLU A 67 -10.92 13.13 -4.36
N ALA A 68 -9.69 12.64 -4.59
CA ALA A 68 -8.92 13.04 -5.77
C ALA A 68 -9.65 12.60 -7.07
N PRO A 69 -9.92 13.51 -8.01
CA PRO A 69 -10.71 13.19 -9.21
C PRO A 69 -9.95 12.29 -10.19
N GLU A 70 -8.62 12.23 -10.12
CA GLU A 70 -7.81 11.43 -11.03
C GLU A 70 -7.92 9.92 -10.74
N ASP A 71 -7.87 9.10 -11.80
CA ASP A 71 -7.76 7.64 -11.64
C ASP A 71 -6.34 7.25 -11.20
N ILE A 72 -6.15 7.16 -9.89
CA ILE A 72 -4.91 6.71 -9.23
C ILE A 72 -4.86 5.21 -8.97
N THR A 73 -5.82 4.43 -9.48
CA THR A 73 -6.01 3.01 -9.13
C THR A 73 -4.76 2.17 -9.30
N GLN A 74 -4.07 2.30 -10.44
CA GLN A 74 -2.87 1.52 -10.73
C GLN A 74 -1.72 1.85 -9.77
N TYR A 75 -1.63 3.11 -9.32
CA TYR A 75 -0.62 3.56 -8.35
C TYR A 75 -0.91 2.99 -6.97
N LEU A 76 -2.17 2.94 -6.56
CA LEU A 76 -2.57 2.31 -5.31
C LEU A 76 -2.31 0.80 -5.34
N ILE A 77 -2.58 0.10 -6.46
CA ILE A 77 -2.24 -1.33 -6.62
C ILE A 77 -0.74 -1.60 -6.49
N GLU A 78 0.11 -0.71 -7.01
CA GLU A 78 1.55 -0.81 -6.85
C GLU A 78 2.01 -0.47 -5.42
N ALA A 79 1.36 0.50 -4.77
CA ALA A 79 1.62 0.85 -3.37
C ALA A 79 1.29 -0.29 -2.37
N LEU A 80 0.47 -1.27 -2.75
CA LEU A 80 0.28 -2.51 -1.97
C LEU A 80 1.55 -3.34 -1.80
N ARG A 81 2.63 -3.04 -2.53
CA ARG A 81 3.94 -3.70 -2.39
C ARG A 81 4.87 -2.99 -1.40
N ASP A 82 4.53 -1.78 -0.98
CA ASP A 82 5.33 -0.98 -0.05
C ASP A 82 4.81 -1.20 1.38
N GLU A 83 5.65 -1.73 2.25
CA GLU A 83 5.32 -2.02 3.65
C GLU A 83 4.85 -0.79 4.42
N ASN A 84 5.23 0.42 4.00
CA ASN A 84 4.82 1.67 4.66
C ASN A 84 3.53 2.27 4.09
N LYS A 85 2.98 1.69 3.01
CA LYS A 85 1.83 2.27 2.29
C LYS A 85 0.68 1.31 2.05
N PHE A 86 0.91 0.00 2.15
CA PHE A 86 -0.08 -0.98 1.72
C PHE A 86 -1.42 -0.90 2.46
N VAL A 87 -1.44 -0.50 3.73
CA VAL A 87 -2.69 -0.33 4.50
C VAL A 87 -3.47 0.85 3.95
N ALA A 88 -2.82 2.00 3.80
CA ALA A 88 -3.45 3.19 3.25
C ALA A 88 -3.91 2.97 1.80
N ALA A 89 -3.10 2.30 0.99
CA ALA A 89 -3.44 1.95 -0.38
C ALA A 89 -4.64 1.01 -0.45
N HIS A 90 -4.70 -0.01 0.41
CA HIS A 90 -5.82 -0.94 0.48
C HIS A 90 -7.11 -0.22 0.89
N VAL A 91 -7.06 0.63 1.92
CA VAL A 91 -8.21 1.40 2.39
C VAL A 91 -8.72 2.34 1.30
N LEU A 92 -7.82 3.07 0.63
CA LEU A 92 -8.21 3.94 -0.49
C LEU A 92 -8.83 3.17 -1.66
N LEU A 93 -8.28 2.00 -2.00
CA LEU A 93 -8.87 1.14 -3.03
C LEU A 93 -10.29 0.72 -2.65
N THR A 94 -10.55 0.38 -1.39
CA THR A 94 -11.89 0.09 -0.88
C THR A 94 -12.82 1.30 -0.99
N TYR A 95 -12.42 2.48 -0.49
CA TYR A 95 -13.27 3.67 -0.49
C TYR A 95 -13.59 4.20 -1.89
N ARG A 96 -12.64 4.06 -2.83
CA ARG A 96 -12.78 4.55 -4.21
C ARG A 96 -13.43 3.54 -5.14
N THR A 97 -13.61 2.30 -4.71
CA THR A 97 -14.25 1.26 -5.52
C THR A 97 -15.73 1.16 -5.12
N PRO A 98 -16.67 1.15 -6.10
CA PRO A 98 -18.08 0.98 -5.80
C PRO A 98 -18.35 -0.25 -4.93
N GLU A 99 -19.24 -0.13 -3.95
CA GLU A 99 -19.53 -1.17 -2.95
C GLU A 99 -19.91 -2.51 -3.58
N GLU A 100 -20.58 -2.51 -4.74
CA GLU A 100 -20.97 -3.74 -5.43
C GLU A 100 -19.78 -4.55 -5.96
N LYS A 101 -18.60 -3.94 -6.08
CA LYS A 101 -17.36 -4.59 -6.51
C LYS A 101 -16.46 -4.97 -5.34
N VAL A 102 -16.61 -4.33 -4.18
CA VAL A 102 -15.78 -4.64 -3.01
C VAL A 102 -16.49 -5.62 -2.11
N PHE A 103 -15.97 -6.84 -2.04
CA PHE A 103 -16.49 -7.85 -1.14
C PHE A 103 -15.77 -7.80 0.22
N CYS A 104 -16.18 -6.87 1.09
CA CYS A 104 -15.71 -6.79 2.48
C CYS A 104 -16.52 -7.66 3.45
N LYS A 105 -16.98 -8.84 3.01
CA LYS A 105 -17.67 -9.81 3.87
C LYS A 105 -16.67 -10.88 4.30
N GLY A 106 -16.04 -10.65 5.45
CA GLY A 106 -15.21 -11.64 6.15
C GLY A 106 -16.06 -12.46 7.14
N GLU A 107 -15.68 -13.71 7.34
CA GLU A 107 -16.35 -14.67 8.24
C GLU A 107 -16.07 -14.38 9.73
N ASP A 108 -15.18 -13.44 10.04
CA ASP A 108 -14.84 -13.04 11.41
C ASP A 108 -14.65 -11.51 11.51
N PRO A 109 -15.72 -10.75 11.82
CA PRO A 109 -15.70 -9.28 11.74
C PRO A 109 -14.81 -8.60 12.79
N VAL A 110 -14.30 -9.35 13.77
CA VAL A 110 -13.64 -8.78 14.95
C VAL A 110 -12.16 -8.46 14.69
N GLU A 111 -11.48 -9.17 13.79
CA GLU A 111 -10.04 -8.98 13.54
C GLU A 111 -9.66 -8.71 12.07
N GLU A 112 -10.61 -8.81 11.14
CA GLU A 112 -10.34 -8.62 9.71
C GLU A 112 -11.23 -7.55 9.09
N TRP A 113 -10.60 -6.62 8.37
CA TRP A 113 -11.28 -5.62 7.56
C TRP A 113 -10.97 -5.87 6.08
N CYS A 114 -11.97 -6.27 5.29
CA CYS A 114 -11.80 -6.51 3.84
C CYS A 114 -10.64 -7.47 3.49
N GLY A 115 -10.34 -8.45 4.35
CA GLY A 115 -9.23 -9.39 4.19
C GLY A 115 -7.86 -8.87 4.68
N LEU A 116 -7.80 -7.66 5.24
CA LEU A 116 -6.66 -7.18 6.01
C LEU A 116 -6.88 -7.51 7.49
N LYS A 117 -5.98 -8.33 8.04
CA LYS A 117 -5.93 -8.56 9.48
C LYS A 117 -5.33 -7.36 10.20
N VAL A 118 -6.10 -6.78 11.12
CA VAL A 118 -5.70 -5.62 11.92
C VAL A 118 -5.74 -6.02 13.39
N GLN A 119 -4.63 -5.83 14.10
CA GLN A 119 -4.59 -6.00 15.54
C GLN A 119 -4.46 -4.63 16.20
N ILE A 120 -5.44 -4.27 17.02
CA ILE A 120 -5.43 -3.04 17.83
C ILE A 120 -5.03 -3.41 19.26
N TYR A 121 -4.01 -2.76 19.80
CA TYR A 121 -3.57 -2.95 21.18
C TYR A 121 -4.26 -1.95 22.11
N ALA A 122 -4.29 -2.26 23.41
CA ALA A 122 -4.90 -1.40 24.43
C ALA A 122 -4.23 -0.01 24.56
N ASP A 123 -3.00 0.15 24.04
CA ASP A 123 -2.28 1.43 23.98
C ASP A 123 -2.56 2.24 22.70
N GLY A 124 -3.50 1.78 21.87
CA GLY A 124 -3.90 2.44 20.62
C GLY A 124 -2.97 2.15 19.44
N ARG A 125 -1.89 1.38 19.62
CA ARG A 125 -1.06 0.94 18.49
C ARG A 125 -1.82 -0.06 17.63
N THR A 126 -1.51 -0.07 16.35
CA THR A 126 -2.03 -1.05 15.38
C THR A 126 -0.88 -1.81 14.74
N THR A 127 -1.07 -3.10 14.53
CA THR A 127 -0.19 -3.93 13.71
C THR A 127 -0.97 -4.67 12.64
N PHE A 128 -0.24 -5.08 11.61
CA PHE A 128 -0.79 -5.68 10.41
C PHE A 128 0.04 -6.92 10.08
N ASP A 129 -0.60 -8.00 9.65
CA ASP A 129 0.12 -9.16 9.14
C ASP A 129 0.66 -8.86 7.74
N GLY A 130 1.98 -8.67 7.62
CA GLY A 130 2.67 -8.42 6.36
C GLY A 130 2.49 -9.52 5.30
N ASN A 131 2.10 -10.74 5.69
CA ASN A 131 1.77 -11.80 4.73
C ASN A 131 0.54 -11.47 3.86
N ASN A 132 -0.21 -10.41 4.19
CA ASN A 132 -1.36 -9.96 3.42
C ASN A 132 -1.00 -9.17 2.17
N LEU A 133 0.23 -8.64 2.04
CA LEU A 133 0.64 -7.79 0.91
C LEU A 133 0.34 -8.43 -0.47
N ARG A 134 0.82 -9.66 -0.67
CA ARG A 134 0.61 -10.38 -1.94
C ARG A 134 -0.84 -10.80 -2.14
N LYS A 135 -1.53 -11.17 -1.07
CA LYS A 135 -2.95 -11.56 -1.12
C LYS A 135 -3.83 -10.38 -1.52
N LEU A 136 -3.63 -9.22 -0.89
CA LEU A 136 -4.33 -7.98 -1.19
C LEU A 136 -4.05 -7.52 -2.62
N GLN A 137 -2.79 -7.56 -3.08
CA GLN A 137 -2.47 -7.22 -4.46
C GLN A 137 -3.18 -8.15 -5.46
N ALA A 138 -3.17 -9.46 -5.22
CA ALA A 138 -3.86 -10.42 -6.08
C ALA A 138 -5.37 -10.22 -6.08
N PHE A 139 -5.95 -9.94 -4.91
CA PHE A 139 -7.36 -9.60 -4.75
C PHE A 139 -7.73 -8.37 -5.59
N TRP A 140 -7.02 -7.26 -5.45
CA TRP A 140 -7.34 -6.02 -6.16
C TRP A 140 -7.16 -6.12 -7.67
N ARG A 141 -6.10 -6.79 -8.13
CA ARG A 141 -5.90 -7.07 -9.56
C ARG A 141 -7.06 -7.86 -10.15
N LYS A 142 -7.50 -8.91 -9.45
CA LYS A 142 -8.67 -9.70 -9.86
C LYS A 142 -9.96 -8.87 -9.85
N THR A 143 -10.22 -8.12 -8.78
CA THR A 143 -11.45 -7.32 -8.61
C THR A 143 -11.58 -6.22 -9.66
N LEU A 144 -10.47 -5.61 -10.06
CA LEU A 144 -10.44 -4.48 -10.99
C LEU A 144 -10.10 -4.87 -12.43
N GLY A 145 -9.84 -6.15 -12.70
CA GLY A 145 -9.49 -6.67 -14.02
C GLY A 145 -8.14 -6.15 -14.55
N ARG A 146 -7.13 -6.02 -13.67
CA ARG A 146 -5.80 -5.46 -13.95
C ARG A 146 -4.69 -6.50 -13.76
#